data_AF-A0AAN7DAA2-F1
#
_entry.id   AF-A0AAN7DAA2-F1
#
_cell.length_a   1.000
_cell.length_b   1.000
_cell.length_c   1.000
_cell.angle_alpha   90.00
_cell.angle_beta   90.00
_cell.angle_gamma   90.00
#
_symmetry.space_group_name_H-M   'P 1'
#
loop_
_entity.id
_entity.type
_entity.pdbx_description
1 polymer ?
#
loop_
_entity_poly.entity_id
_entity_poly.type
_entity_poly.pdbx_seq_one_letter_code
_entity_poly.pdbx_strand_id
1 'polypeptide(L)'
;MLLFLDAETDRFDTPERIDQIICAEIPNVEEEPELHAIITRNMMHGPCGELNSKPPCMVQDAFGNDVCSKKFPKNCQPVTVTSADGYPTYRRRRDGRSHQVRVKDKLGVYRDFHMTNEWVVPYNPYLSKRYSLLLSVQPDAEFYRGTQSLDYGLYLLQTSLGAQDRSLGQFNLPLPLFNWNGLISRMTGIQLNSLILNEMSYLQDQEAFSYQQKYAQMNATQKHVFETITSSINSSHFYLQGPAGTGKTFIYNTLCHFYRSHGKIVLCVASSGIAALLLPGGRTSHSRFAIPLNIHEQSVCAIKKNDDLADLI
;
A
#
# COMPACT_ATOMS: atom_id res chain seq x y z
N MET A 1 -5.02 1.72 9.79
CA MET A 1 -4.97 0.85 10.98
C MET A 1 -4.98 -0.59 10.49
N LEU A 2 -3.93 -1.35 10.78
CA LEU A 2 -3.87 -2.79 10.53
C LEU A 2 -4.17 -3.49 11.86
N LEU A 3 -5.09 -4.43 11.86
CA LEU A 3 -5.41 -5.28 13.01
C LEU A 3 -4.91 -6.69 12.69
N PHE A 4 -4.11 -7.25 13.59
CA PHE A 4 -3.73 -8.65 13.55
C PHE A 4 -4.77 -9.42 14.35
N LEU A 5 -5.49 -10.33 13.69
CA LEU A 5 -6.52 -11.17 14.28
C LEU A 5 -6.00 -12.61 14.29
N ASP A 6 -6.21 -13.31 15.40
CA ASP A 6 -5.90 -14.73 15.52
C ASP A 6 -6.95 -15.55 14.76
N ALA A 7 -6.49 -16.41 13.85
CA ALA A 7 -7.35 -17.15 12.93
C ALA A 7 -8.26 -18.18 13.61
N GLU A 8 -8.00 -18.57 14.86
CA GLU A 8 -8.82 -19.53 15.60
C GLU A 8 -9.75 -18.84 16.60
N THR A 9 -9.32 -17.75 17.25
CA THR A 9 -10.13 -17.08 18.28
C THR A 9 -10.94 -15.89 17.76
N ASP A 10 -10.52 -15.24 16.67
CA ASP A 10 -11.07 -13.96 16.20
C ASP A 10 -11.91 -14.07 14.91
N ARG A 11 -12.49 -15.25 14.64
CA ARG A 11 -13.44 -15.40 13.52
C ARG A 11 -14.76 -14.70 13.85
N PHE A 12 -15.09 -13.68 13.06
CA PHE A 12 -16.36 -12.96 13.09
C PHE A 12 -17.29 -13.50 11.99
N ASP A 13 -17.67 -14.75 12.10
CA ASP A 13 -18.39 -15.51 11.09
C ASP A 13 -19.91 -15.60 11.32
N THR A 14 -20.40 -15.14 12.47
CA THR A 14 -21.84 -15.01 12.74
C THR A 14 -22.31 -13.55 12.68
N PRO A 15 -23.53 -13.29 12.19
CA PRO A 15 -24.13 -11.95 12.19
C PRO A 15 -24.06 -11.24 13.55
N GLU A 16 -24.29 -11.97 14.64
CA GLU A 16 -24.30 -11.43 16.00
C GLU A 16 -22.91 -10.95 16.42
N ARG A 17 -21.86 -11.72 16.07
CA ARG A 17 -20.47 -11.37 16.41
C ARG A 17 -19.96 -10.23 15.53
N ILE A 18 -20.42 -10.17 14.27
CA ILE A 18 -20.17 -9.03 13.37
C ILE A 18 -20.81 -7.75 13.95
N ASP A 19 -22.08 -7.81 14.34
CA ASP A 19 -22.83 -6.65 14.85
C ASP A 19 -22.28 -6.09 16.17
N GLN A 20 -21.55 -6.90 16.95
CA GLN A 20 -20.84 -6.44 18.15
C GLN A 20 -19.67 -5.50 17.84
N ILE A 21 -19.11 -5.59 16.63
CA ILE A 21 -17.81 -4.99 16.29
C ILE A 21 -17.94 -4.00 15.15
N ILE A 22 -18.80 -4.28 14.18
CA ILE A 22 -19.03 -3.47 13.00
C ILE A 22 -20.46 -2.91 13.03
N CYS A 23 -20.58 -1.61 12.81
CA CYS A 23 -21.84 -0.91 12.67
C CYS A 23 -21.89 -0.22 11.31
N ALA A 24 -23.09 -0.10 10.74
CA ALA A 24 -23.32 0.63 9.50
C ALA A 24 -24.54 1.57 9.63
N GLU A 25 -24.79 2.07 10.84
CA GLU A 25 -25.87 3.01 11.17
C GLU A 25 -25.28 4.31 11.73
N ILE A 26 -25.97 5.43 11.60
CA ILE A 26 -25.56 6.71 12.18
C ILE A 26 -25.72 6.62 13.71
N PRO A 27 -24.70 6.83 14.54
CA PRO A 27 -24.82 6.79 16.00
C PRO A 27 -25.91 7.73 16.52
N ASN A 28 -26.55 7.39 17.64
CA ASN A 28 -27.50 8.32 18.27
C ASN A 28 -26.72 9.52 18.83
N VAL A 29 -27.08 10.74 18.44
CA VAL A 29 -26.40 11.98 18.87
C VAL A 29 -26.62 12.28 20.35
N GLU A 30 -27.73 11.84 20.93
CA GLU A 30 -28.05 12.04 22.35
C GLU A 30 -27.30 11.05 23.25
N GLU A 31 -27.13 9.82 22.78
CA GLU A 31 -26.45 8.75 23.54
C GLU A 31 -24.92 8.79 23.35
N GLU A 32 -24.46 9.02 22.12
CA GLU A 32 -23.04 8.95 21.74
C GLU A 32 -22.63 10.14 20.84
N PRO A 33 -22.68 11.39 21.35
CA PRO A 33 -22.42 12.59 20.55
C PRO A 33 -21.03 12.61 19.90
N GLU A 34 -20.01 12.10 20.60
CA GLU A 34 -18.64 12.02 20.08
C GLU A 34 -18.53 11.06 18.89
N LEU A 35 -19.08 9.86 19.01
CA LEU A 35 -19.08 8.90 17.90
C LEU A 35 -19.90 9.41 16.74
N HIS A 36 -21.07 10.02 17.02
CA HIS A 36 -21.89 10.64 15.99
C HIS A 36 -21.07 11.66 15.18
N ALA A 37 -20.33 12.55 15.84
CA ALA A 37 -19.48 13.53 15.15
C ALA A 37 -18.36 12.87 14.31
N ILE A 38 -17.72 11.82 14.83
CA ILE A 38 -16.65 11.09 14.10
C ILE A 38 -17.21 10.41 12.85
N ILE A 39 -18.32 9.69 12.99
CA ILE A 39 -18.90 8.88 11.93
C ILE A 39 -19.54 9.74 10.84
N THR A 40 -20.30 10.77 11.22
CA THR A 40 -20.90 11.69 10.25
C THR A 40 -19.84 12.43 9.42
N ARG A 41 -18.67 12.71 10.02
CA ARG A 41 -17.55 13.37 9.33
C ARG A 41 -16.72 12.43 8.44
N ASN A 42 -16.44 11.22 8.91
CA ASN A 42 -15.38 10.38 8.32
C ASN A 42 -15.90 9.08 7.69
N MET A 43 -17.07 8.60 8.09
CA MET A 43 -17.62 7.29 7.70
C MET A 43 -18.97 7.42 6.97
N MET A 44 -19.22 8.57 6.35
CA MET A 44 -20.32 8.77 5.40
C MET A 44 -19.78 8.74 3.98
N HIS A 45 -20.37 7.91 3.13
CA HIS A 45 -20.09 7.98 1.70
C HIS A 45 -20.68 9.27 1.16
N GLY A 46 -19.87 10.15 0.56
CA GLY A 46 -20.36 11.42 0.04
C GLY A 46 -21.45 11.24 -1.03
N PRO A 47 -22.34 12.24 -1.22
CA PRO A 47 -23.37 12.21 -2.25
C PRO A 47 -22.77 11.94 -3.63
N CYS A 48 -23.29 10.92 -4.30
CA CYS A 48 -22.85 10.45 -5.61
C CYS A 48 -24.05 10.05 -6.48
N GLY A 49 -23.81 9.58 -7.69
CA GLY A 49 -24.87 9.14 -8.60
C GLY A 49 -25.63 10.33 -9.19
N GLU A 50 -26.95 10.24 -9.19
CA GLU A 50 -27.81 11.31 -9.71
C GLU A 50 -27.65 12.63 -8.94
N LEU A 51 -27.29 12.55 -7.66
CA LEU A 51 -27.05 13.70 -6.79
C LEU A 51 -25.75 14.43 -7.15
N ASN A 52 -24.73 13.70 -7.60
CA ASN A 52 -23.44 14.26 -7.97
C ASN A 52 -22.62 13.25 -8.79
N SER A 53 -22.36 13.54 -10.07
CA SER A 53 -21.60 12.66 -10.96
C SER A 53 -20.07 12.88 -10.93
N LYS A 54 -19.60 13.89 -10.19
CA LYS A 54 -18.17 14.25 -10.13
C LYS A 54 -17.29 13.44 -9.17
N PRO A 55 -17.79 12.82 -8.09
CA PRO A 55 -16.94 12.10 -7.14
C PRO A 55 -16.18 10.95 -7.81
N PRO A 56 -14.96 10.62 -7.34
CA PRO A 56 -14.11 9.59 -7.94
C PRO A 56 -14.67 8.17 -7.87
N CYS A 57 -15.74 7.95 -7.10
CA CYS A 57 -16.42 6.66 -7.06
C CYS A 57 -17.32 6.41 -8.29
N MET A 58 -17.64 7.44 -9.07
CA MET A 58 -18.48 7.34 -10.26
C MET A 58 -17.71 6.72 -11.41
N VAL A 59 -18.27 5.66 -11.99
CA VAL A 59 -17.71 4.90 -13.11
C VAL A 59 -18.82 4.57 -14.11
N GLN A 60 -18.47 4.31 -15.36
CA GLN A 60 -19.43 3.84 -16.36
C GLN A 60 -19.66 2.33 -16.22
N ASP A 61 -20.92 1.90 -16.21
CA ASP A 61 -21.27 0.49 -16.31
C ASP A 61 -21.08 -0.05 -17.74
N ALA A 62 -21.33 -1.34 -17.94
CA ALA A 62 -21.21 -1.99 -19.26
C ALA A 62 -22.18 -1.42 -20.33
N PHE A 63 -23.17 -0.63 -19.91
CA PHE A 63 -24.17 0.01 -20.76
C PHE A 63 -23.91 1.52 -20.93
N GLY A 64 -22.81 2.04 -20.37
CA GLY A 64 -22.43 3.46 -20.46
C GLY A 64 -23.11 4.38 -19.44
N ASN A 65 -23.82 3.84 -18.43
CA ASN A 65 -24.46 4.64 -17.39
C ASN A 65 -23.47 4.96 -16.27
N ASP A 66 -23.51 6.19 -15.75
CA ASP A 66 -22.72 6.60 -14.59
C ASP A 66 -23.30 5.97 -13.30
N VAL A 67 -22.57 5.01 -12.75
CA VAL A 67 -22.93 4.30 -11.52
C VAL A 67 -21.85 4.45 -10.45
N CYS A 68 -22.26 4.40 -9.18
CA CYS A 68 -21.29 4.35 -8.09
C CYS A 68 -20.64 2.96 -8.05
N SER A 69 -19.33 2.88 -8.27
CA SER A 69 -18.54 1.63 -8.17
C SER A 69 -18.67 0.93 -6.80
N LYS A 70 -19.01 1.68 -5.75
CA LYS A 70 -19.23 1.17 -4.39
C LYS A 70 -20.70 0.84 -4.10
N LYS A 71 -21.60 1.04 -5.08
CA LYS A 71 -23.04 0.75 -5.02
C LYS A 71 -23.73 1.47 -3.86
N PHE A 72 -23.51 2.78 -3.75
CA PHE A 72 -24.24 3.66 -2.83
C PHE A 72 -25.35 4.43 -3.56
N PRO A 73 -26.47 4.76 -2.88
CA PRO A 73 -26.82 4.35 -1.51
C PRO A 73 -27.02 2.83 -1.38
N LYS A 74 -26.71 2.28 -0.20
CA LYS A 74 -26.92 0.86 0.12
C LYS A 74 -28.37 0.61 0.50
N ASN A 75 -28.91 -0.56 0.19
CA ASN A 75 -30.23 -0.96 0.64
C ASN A 75 -30.29 -1.02 2.18
N CYS A 76 -31.41 -0.58 2.76
CA CYS A 76 -31.72 -0.84 4.15
C CYS A 76 -31.82 -2.35 4.41
N GLN A 77 -31.32 -2.79 5.55
CA GLN A 77 -31.30 -4.20 5.94
C GLN A 77 -31.57 -4.32 7.45
N PRO A 78 -32.58 -5.08 7.90
CA PRO A 78 -32.94 -5.15 9.32
C PRO A 78 -31.96 -5.97 10.17
N VAL A 79 -31.22 -6.90 9.57
CA VAL A 79 -30.27 -7.82 10.23
C VAL A 79 -29.04 -8.07 9.36
N THR A 80 -27.89 -8.33 9.97
CA THR A 80 -26.69 -8.71 9.21
C THR A 80 -26.87 -10.09 8.59
N VAL A 81 -26.50 -10.23 7.32
CA VAL A 81 -26.56 -11.50 6.58
C VAL A 81 -25.18 -11.83 6.06
N THR A 82 -24.66 -12.99 6.42
CA THR A 82 -23.40 -13.51 5.89
C THR A 82 -23.60 -14.03 4.48
N SER A 83 -22.63 -13.78 3.60
CA SER A 83 -22.69 -14.15 2.19
C SER A 83 -21.60 -15.17 1.87
N ALA A 84 -21.87 -16.05 0.90
CA ALA A 84 -20.95 -17.11 0.47
C ALA A 84 -19.65 -16.57 -0.17
N ASP A 85 -19.64 -15.30 -0.61
CA ASP A 85 -18.47 -14.60 -1.15
C ASP A 85 -17.58 -13.98 -0.06
N GLY A 86 -17.89 -14.18 1.22
CA GLY A 86 -17.09 -13.74 2.37
C GLY A 86 -17.31 -12.29 2.79
N TYR A 87 -18.22 -11.55 2.15
CA TYR A 87 -18.56 -10.16 2.53
C TYR A 87 -19.98 -10.07 3.09
N PRO A 88 -20.17 -9.80 4.39
CA PRO A 88 -21.50 -9.71 4.97
C PRO A 88 -22.24 -8.47 4.47
N THR A 89 -23.55 -8.61 4.29
CA THR A 89 -24.45 -7.48 4.14
C THR A 89 -24.86 -7.00 5.53
N TYR A 90 -24.26 -5.89 5.97
CA TYR A 90 -24.46 -5.35 7.31
C TYR A 90 -25.88 -4.85 7.56
N ARG A 91 -26.34 -5.03 8.79
CA ARG A 91 -27.53 -4.38 9.33
C ARG A 91 -27.46 -2.86 9.18
N ARG A 92 -28.57 -2.29 8.70
CA ARG A 92 -28.72 -0.90 8.28
C ARG A 92 -30.20 -0.52 8.35
N ARG A 93 -30.73 -0.29 9.55
CA ARG A 93 -32.17 -0.07 9.78
C ARG A 93 -32.63 1.29 9.27
N ARG A 94 -33.91 1.37 8.92
CA ARG A 94 -34.59 2.64 8.63
C ARG A 94 -35.24 3.14 9.92
N ASP A 95 -34.55 4.01 10.62
CA ASP A 95 -34.92 4.50 11.97
C ASP A 95 -35.13 6.02 12.02
N GLY A 96 -35.08 6.70 10.87
CA GLY A 96 -35.29 8.14 10.75
C GLY A 96 -34.05 8.99 11.08
N ARG A 97 -32.93 8.40 11.54
CA ARG A 97 -31.69 9.14 11.76
C ARG A 97 -31.12 9.63 10.43
N SER A 98 -30.70 10.89 10.39
CA SER A 98 -30.09 11.48 9.21
C SER A 98 -29.02 12.52 9.56
N HIS A 99 -28.08 12.70 8.64
CA HIS A 99 -27.07 13.75 8.67
C HIS A 99 -27.27 14.70 7.50
N GLN A 100 -27.47 15.98 7.77
CA GLN A 100 -27.70 16.98 6.73
C GLN A 100 -26.37 17.42 6.11
N VAL A 101 -26.30 17.39 4.78
CA VAL A 101 -25.18 17.91 3.99
C VAL A 101 -25.69 18.84 2.90
N ARG A 102 -24.83 19.75 2.41
CA ARG A 102 -25.13 20.58 1.24
C ARG A 102 -24.58 19.95 -0.03
N VAL A 103 -25.46 19.75 -1.01
CA VAL A 103 -25.11 19.17 -2.31
C VAL A 103 -25.37 20.18 -3.40
N LYS A 104 -24.45 20.28 -4.34
CA LYS A 104 -24.61 21.11 -5.53
C LYS A 104 -25.35 20.30 -6.59
N ASP A 105 -26.55 20.71 -6.95
CA ASP A 105 -27.33 20.05 -8.00
C ASP A 105 -26.73 20.26 -9.40
N LYS A 106 -27.32 19.60 -10.41
CA LYS A 106 -26.86 19.69 -11.81
C LYS A 106 -26.90 21.12 -12.38
N LEU A 107 -27.74 22.00 -11.81
CA LEU A 107 -27.86 23.42 -12.19
C LEU A 107 -26.88 24.31 -11.42
N GLY A 108 -26.08 23.72 -10.52
CA GLY A 108 -25.08 24.42 -9.74
C GLY A 108 -25.62 25.08 -8.48
N VAL A 109 -26.86 24.77 -8.06
CA VAL A 109 -27.49 25.33 -6.86
C VAL A 109 -27.24 24.41 -5.67
N TYR A 110 -26.89 24.98 -4.53
CA TYR A 110 -26.75 24.23 -3.28
C TYR A 110 -28.11 23.93 -2.67
N ARG A 111 -28.36 22.64 -2.37
CA ARG A 111 -29.54 22.17 -1.66
C ARG A 111 -29.14 21.33 -0.46
N ASP A 112 -29.95 21.37 0.58
CA ASP A 112 -29.81 20.49 1.72
C ASP A 112 -30.27 19.09 1.36
N PHE A 113 -29.47 18.09 1.73
CA PHE A 113 -29.75 16.68 1.53
C PHE A 113 -29.54 15.93 2.85
N HIS A 114 -30.51 15.10 3.21
CA HIS A 114 -30.47 14.30 4.43
C HIS A 114 -29.95 12.91 4.13
N MET A 115 -28.72 12.63 4.54
CA MET A 115 -28.09 11.32 4.39
C MET A 115 -28.55 10.40 5.51
N THR A 116 -29.15 9.27 5.16
CA THR A 116 -29.61 8.23 6.08
C THR A 116 -28.56 7.12 6.26
N ASN A 117 -28.88 6.09 7.05
CA ASN A 117 -28.03 4.90 7.25
C ASN A 117 -27.58 4.22 5.93
N GLU A 118 -28.31 4.42 4.84
CA GLU A 118 -28.01 3.95 3.48
C GLU A 118 -26.67 4.47 2.95
N TRP A 119 -26.17 5.58 3.51
CA TRP A 119 -24.93 6.24 3.12
C TRP A 119 -23.75 5.95 4.04
N VAL A 120 -23.96 5.21 5.13
CA VAL A 120 -22.90 4.91 6.10
C VAL A 120 -21.92 3.88 5.54
N VAL A 121 -20.63 4.18 5.61
CA VAL A 121 -19.57 3.20 5.38
C VAL A 121 -19.40 2.40 6.67
N PRO A 122 -19.43 1.05 6.64
CA PRO A 122 -19.29 0.23 7.85
C PRO A 122 -18.04 0.59 8.65
N TYR A 123 -18.18 0.71 9.96
CA TYR A 123 -17.13 1.16 10.86
C TYR A 123 -17.13 0.36 12.17
N ASN A 124 -16.01 0.39 12.89
CA ASN A 124 -15.94 -0.15 14.25
C ASN A 124 -16.11 0.99 15.27
N PRO A 125 -17.17 1.00 16.10
CA PRO A 125 -17.42 2.09 17.06
C PRO A 125 -16.25 2.34 18.02
N TYR A 126 -15.69 1.27 18.59
CA TYR A 126 -14.59 1.35 19.54
C TYR A 126 -13.33 1.96 18.92
N LEU A 127 -12.93 1.46 17.76
CA LEU A 127 -11.72 1.92 17.08
C LEU A 127 -11.90 3.34 16.53
N SER A 128 -13.11 3.68 16.07
CA SER A 128 -13.42 5.03 15.59
C SER A 128 -13.28 6.07 16.70
N LYS A 129 -13.76 5.77 17.92
CA LYS A 129 -13.54 6.62 19.11
C LYS A 129 -12.07 6.66 19.51
N ARG A 130 -11.45 5.48 19.67
CA ARG A 130 -10.07 5.35 20.18
C ARG A 130 -9.03 6.07 19.30
N TYR A 131 -9.26 6.14 17.99
CA TYR A 131 -8.33 6.72 17.03
C TYR A 131 -8.87 7.99 16.35
N SER A 132 -9.92 8.62 16.90
CA SER A 132 -10.53 9.85 16.38
C SER A 132 -9.54 11.02 16.25
N LEU A 133 -8.61 11.14 17.21
CA LEU A 133 -7.52 12.13 17.21
C LEU A 133 -6.49 11.87 16.11
N LEU A 134 -6.27 10.61 15.74
CA LEU A 134 -5.35 10.19 14.67
C LEU A 134 -5.91 10.44 13.26
N LEU A 135 -7.24 10.59 13.13
CA LEU A 135 -7.92 10.83 11.85
C LEU A 135 -8.16 12.33 11.57
N SER A 136 -8.13 13.18 12.60
CA SER A 136 -8.53 14.60 12.52
C SER A 136 -7.34 15.57 12.50
N VAL A 137 -6.18 15.11 12.94
CA VAL A 137 -4.92 15.85 12.98
C VAL A 137 -3.99 15.14 12.01
N GLN A 138 -3.31 15.84 11.09
CA GLN A 138 -2.10 15.26 10.51
C GLN A 138 -1.16 15.10 11.70
N PRO A 139 -0.96 13.87 12.23
CA PRO A 139 -0.26 13.73 13.49
C PRO A 139 1.17 14.20 13.23
N ASP A 140 1.54 15.31 13.86
CA ASP A 140 2.88 15.83 13.76
C ASP A 140 3.86 14.91 14.48
N ALA A 141 5.16 15.14 14.29
CA ALA A 141 6.18 14.35 14.96
C ALA A 141 6.08 14.41 16.50
N GLU A 142 5.33 15.36 17.07
CA GLU A 142 5.14 15.53 18.52
C GLU A 142 4.10 14.57 19.08
N PHE A 143 3.03 14.27 18.35
CA PHE A 143 2.04 13.24 18.74
C PHE A 143 2.66 11.85 18.96
N TYR A 144 3.65 11.47 18.15
CA TYR A 144 4.37 10.20 18.27
C TYR A 144 5.48 10.24 19.34
N ARG A 145 5.88 11.45 19.77
CA ARG A 145 6.95 11.70 20.73
C ARG A 145 6.43 11.46 22.16
N GLY A 146 6.32 10.19 22.53
CA GLY A 146 5.93 9.78 23.89
C GLY A 146 5.30 8.40 23.99
N THR A 147 4.91 7.80 22.87
CA THR A 147 4.22 6.49 22.86
C THR A 147 5.01 5.49 22.01
N GLN A 148 5.91 4.72 22.65
CA GLN A 148 6.81 3.77 21.97
C GLN A 148 6.07 2.77 21.06
N SER A 149 4.84 2.36 21.41
CA SER A 149 4.05 1.44 20.57
C SER A 149 3.58 2.06 19.26
N LEU A 150 3.27 3.37 19.24
CA LEU A 150 2.89 4.08 18.01
C LEU A 150 4.11 4.32 17.13
N ASP A 151 5.24 4.65 17.73
CA ASP A 151 6.52 4.81 17.02
C ASP A 151 7.00 3.49 16.39
N TYR A 152 6.85 2.37 17.11
CA TYR A 152 7.10 1.04 16.56
C TYR A 152 6.14 0.70 15.41
N GLY A 153 4.87 1.10 15.53
CA GLY A 153 3.89 0.98 14.45
C GLY A 153 4.31 1.72 13.17
N LEU A 154 4.84 2.95 13.30
CA LEU A 154 5.44 3.68 12.18
C LEU A 154 6.63 2.92 11.60
N TYR A 155 7.50 2.34 12.44
CA TYR A 155 8.64 1.55 11.97
C TYR A 155 8.21 0.34 11.14
N LEU A 156 7.21 -0.42 11.59
CA LEU A 156 6.66 -1.54 10.84
C LEU A 156 6.02 -1.08 9.51
N LEU A 157 5.26 0.01 9.54
CA LEU A 157 4.67 0.60 8.34
C LEU A 157 5.73 1.07 7.36
N GLN A 158 6.79 1.75 7.81
CA GLN A 158 7.89 2.19 6.97
C GLN A 158 8.61 0.99 6.32
N THR A 159 8.80 -0.10 7.07
CA THR A 159 9.36 -1.35 6.56
C THR A 159 8.46 -1.97 5.48
N SER A 160 7.15 -2.09 5.74
CA SER A 160 6.19 -2.63 4.76
C SER A 160 5.99 -1.74 3.53
N LEU A 161 5.99 -0.42 3.71
CA LEU A 161 5.90 0.55 2.60
C LEU A 161 7.18 0.56 1.78
N GLY A 162 8.34 0.38 2.42
CA GLY A 162 9.64 0.25 1.75
C GLY A 162 9.68 -0.93 0.77
N ALA A 163 9.00 -2.04 1.09
CA ALA A 163 8.81 -3.16 0.17
C ALA A 163 8.00 -2.80 -1.10
N GLN A 164 7.30 -1.66 -1.09
CA GLN A 164 6.51 -1.12 -2.21
C GLN A 164 7.07 0.22 -2.75
N ASP A 165 8.32 0.57 -2.44
CA ASP A 165 8.94 1.86 -2.80
C ASP A 165 8.17 3.10 -2.31
N ARG A 166 7.42 2.94 -1.23
CA ARG A 166 6.69 4.03 -0.59
C ARG A 166 7.34 4.41 0.73
N SER A 167 7.13 5.65 1.14
CA SER A 167 7.58 6.13 2.45
C SER A 167 6.40 6.70 3.22
N LEU A 168 6.52 6.73 4.54
CA LEU A 168 5.54 7.37 5.41
C LEU A 168 5.28 8.83 5.03
N GLY A 169 6.31 9.54 4.57
CA GLY A 169 6.21 10.92 4.11
C GLY A 169 5.24 11.12 2.94
N GLN A 170 5.05 10.12 2.07
CA GLN A 170 4.05 10.18 0.98
C GLN A 170 2.60 10.18 1.49
N PHE A 171 2.38 9.76 2.73
CA PHE A 171 1.07 9.71 3.39
C PHE A 171 0.95 10.76 4.50
N ASN A 172 1.85 11.76 4.54
CA ASN A 172 1.96 12.76 5.61
C ASN A 172 2.06 12.13 7.01
N LEU A 173 2.76 10.99 7.13
CA LEU A 173 3.09 10.37 8.40
C LEU A 173 4.56 10.67 8.75
N PRO A 174 4.88 10.94 10.02
CA PRO A 174 6.26 11.17 10.44
C PRO A 174 7.06 9.88 10.41
N LEU A 175 8.38 10.02 10.28
CA LEU A 175 9.30 8.90 10.39
C LEU A 175 9.35 8.37 11.84
N PRO A 176 9.69 7.08 12.03
CA PRO A 176 9.93 6.54 13.36
C PRO A 176 11.07 7.31 14.04
N LEU A 177 10.86 7.71 15.29
CA LEU A 177 11.78 8.51 16.09
C LEU A 177 12.79 7.63 16.83
N PHE A 178 12.39 6.41 17.23
CA PHE A 178 13.23 5.49 17.97
C PHE A 178 14.02 4.57 17.02
N ASN A 179 15.27 4.26 17.37
CA ASN A 179 16.11 3.35 16.61
C ASN A 179 15.73 1.88 16.89
N TRP A 180 14.62 1.45 16.28
CA TRP A 180 14.10 0.09 16.41
C TRP A 180 15.05 -0.96 15.83
N ASN A 181 15.76 -0.66 14.74
CA ASN A 181 16.80 -1.55 14.19
C ASN A 181 17.89 -1.82 15.24
N GLY A 182 18.33 -0.79 15.96
CA GLY A 182 19.31 -0.91 17.03
C GLY A 182 18.80 -1.72 18.23
N LEU A 183 17.54 -1.56 18.62
CA LEU A 183 16.93 -2.35 19.70
C LEU A 183 16.75 -3.81 19.29
N ILE A 184 16.19 -4.07 18.10
CA ILE A 184 16.00 -5.42 17.57
C ILE A 184 17.36 -6.10 17.45
N SER A 185 18.37 -5.42 16.92
CA SER A 185 19.73 -5.95 16.82
C SER A 185 20.34 -6.30 18.19
N ARG A 186 20.08 -5.50 19.23
CA ARG A 186 20.49 -5.83 20.60
C ARG A 186 19.72 -6.99 21.21
N MET A 187 18.43 -7.12 20.88
CA MET A 187 17.55 -8.17 21.44
C MET A 187 17.73 -9.51 20.73
N THR A 188 18.01 -9.52 19.43
CA THR A 188 18.08 -10.73 18.60
C THR A 188 19.51 -11.10 18.20
N GLY A 189 20.47 -10.18 18.35
CA GLY A 189 21.83 -10.33 17.82
C GLY A 189 21.92 -10.14 16.30
N ILE A 190 20.83 -9.79 15.61
CA ILE A 190 20.77 -9.67 14.15
C ILE A 190 20.85 -8.20 13.76
N GLN A 191 21.88 -7.78 13.03
CA GLN A 191 21.93 -6.46 12.41
C GLN A 191 20.99 -6.44 11.20
N LEU A 192 19.73 -5.99 11.37
CA LEU A 192 18.75 -5.93 10.29
C LEU A 192 19.01 -4.70 9.41
N ASN A 193 19.72 -4.88 8.30
CA ASN A 193 19.69 -3.92 7.21
C ASN A 193 18.40 -4.10 6.41
N SER A 194 17.46 -3.17 6.58
CA SER A 194 16.14 -3.22 5.95
C SER A 194 16.20 -3.23 4.42
N LEU A 195 17.23 -2.61 3.82
CA LEU A 195 17.42 -2.59 2.38
C LEU A 195 17.84 -3.96 1.85
N ILE A 196 18.75 -4.64 2.57
CA ILE A 196 19.13 -6.02 2.27
C ILE A 196 17.92 -6.94 2.39
N LEU A 197 17.12 -6.81 3.46
CA LEU A 197 15.93 -7.64 3.66
C LEU A 197 14.90 -7.45 2.55
N ASN A 198 14.69 -6.21 2.10
CA ASN A 198 13.78 -5.95 0.99
C ASN A 198 14.26 -6.63 -0.31
N GLU A 199 15.56 -6.54 -0.62
CA GLU A 199 16.13 -7.20 -1.80
C GLU A 199 16.19 -8.74 -1.68
N MET A 200 16.11 -9.28 -0.46
CA MET A 200 16.06 -10.72 -0.17
C MET A 200 14.64 -11.25 0.02
N SER A 201 13.62 -10.38 0.04
CA SER A 201 12.22 -10.75 0.32
C SER A 201 11.53 -11.50 -0.82
N TYR A 202 12.16 -11.57 -2.00
CA TYR A 202 11.63 -12.29 -3.15
C TYR A 202 11.58 -13.81 -2.90
N LEU A 203 10.43 -14.42 -3.17
CA LEU A 203 10.24 -15.86 -3.00
C LEU A 203 11.00 -16.63 -4.09
N GLN A 204 12.01 -17.41 -3.68
CA GLN A 204 12.92 -18.10 -4.61
C GLN A 204 12.18 -19.01 -5.61
N ASP A 205 11.12 -19.70 -5.18
CA ASP A 205 10.30 -20.55 -6.05
C ASP A 205 9.55 -19.75 -7.14
N GLN A 206 9.05 -18.56 -6.79
CA GLN A 206 8.37 -17.68 -7.76
C GLN A 206 9.36 -17.09 -8.77
N GLU A 207 10.55 -16.73 -8.30
CA GLU A 207 11.65 -16.26 -9.15
C GLU A 207 12.15 -17.37 -10.07
N ALA A 208 12.28 -18.61 -9.57
CA ALA A 208 12.67 -19.79 -10.36
C ALA A 208 11.64 -20.07 -11.47
N PHE A 209 10.35 -20.02 -11.15
CA PHE A 209 9.28 -20.18 -12.13
C PHE A 209 9.33 -19.10 -13.21
N SER A 210 9.49 -17.83 -12.81
CA SER A 210 9.59 -16.69 -13.74
C SER A 210 10.81 -16.79 -14.65
N TYR A 211 11.95 -17.23 -14.09
CA TYR A 211 13.17 -17.53 -14.85
C TYR A 211 12.90 -18.62 -15.90
N GLN A 212 12.36 -19.77 -15.51
CA GLN A 212 12.13 -20.91 -16.41
C GLN A 212 11.20 -20.54 -17.57
N GLN A 213 10.10 -19.83 -17.28
CA GLN A 213 9.17 -19.37 -18.30
C GLN A 213 9.84 -18.44 -19.32
N LYS A 214 10.65 -17.49 -18.86
CA LYS A 214 11.34 -16.55 -19.74
C LYS A 214 12.45 -17.22 -20.53
N TYR A 215 13.25 -18.08 -19.90
CA TYR A 215 14.32 -18.82 -20.55
C TYR A 215 13.80 -19.69 -21.70
N ALA A 216 12.64 -20.32 -21.52
CA ALA A 216 12.00 -21.13 -22.57
C ALA A 216 11.67 -20.32 -23.84
N GLN A 217 11.34 -19.03 -23.69
CA GLN A 217 10.98 -18.13 -24.80
C GLN A 217 12.19 -17.52 -25.52
N MET A 218 13.41 -17.71 -24.99
CA MET A 218 14.62 -17.17 -25.60
C MET A 218 14.99 -17.87 -26.90
N ASN A 219 15.46 -17.10 -27.87
CA ASN A 219 16.12 -17.65 -29.06
C ASN A 219 17.55 -18.14 -28.74
N ALA A 220 18.17 -18.86 -29.68
CA ALA A 220 19.49 -19.47 -29.49
C ALA A 220 20.57 -18.45 -29.10
N THR A 221 20.59 -17.26 -29.73
CA THR A 221 21.56 -16.20 -29.42
C THR A 221 21.37 -15.66 -28.01
N GLN A 222 20.12 -15.43 -27.59
CA GLN A 222 19.82 -14.94 -26.25
C GLN A 222 20.19 -15.97 -25.17
N LYS A 223 19.92 -17.26 -25.41
CA LYS A 223 20.34 -18.36 -24.51
C LYS A 223 21.86 -18.42 -24.38
N HIS A 224 22.58 -18.35 -25.50
CA HIS A 224 24.03 -18.35 -25.50
C HIS A 224 24.61 -17.17 -24.68
N VAL A 225 24.05 -15.97 -24.85
CA VAL A 225 24.43 -14.79 -24.05
C VAL A 225 24.15 -15.04 -22.56
N PHE A 226 22.97 -15.55 -22.23
CA PHE A 226 22.58 -15.84 -20.85
C PHE A 226 23.56 -16.83 -20.19
N GLU A 227 23.84 -17.97 -20.84
CA GLU A 227 24.75 -19.02 -20.35
C GLU A 227 26.19 -18.50 -20.20
N THR A 228 26.64 -17.65 -21.12
CA THR A 228 27.96 -17.00 -21.04
C THR A 228 28.05 -16.10 -19.81
N ILE A 229 27.01 -15.31 -19.53
CA ILE A 229 26.99 -14.42 -18.37
C ILE A 229 26.93 -15.23 -17.07
N THR A 230 26.06 -16.24 -16.97
CA THR A 230 25.88 -17.01 -15.74
C THR A 230 27.08 -17.87 -15.38
N SER A 231 27.84 -18.34 -16.37
CA SER A 231 29.09 -19.11 -16.14
C SER A 231 30.26 -18.25 -15.65
N SER A 232 30.23 -16.93 -15.88
CA SER A 232 31.43 -16.07 -15.77
C SER A 232 31.26 -14.82 -14.89
N ILE A 233 30.13 -14.68 -14.19
CA ILE A 233 29.74 -13.42 -13.52
C ILE A 233 30.68 -13.00 -12.36
N ASN A 234 31.28 -13.94 -11.65
CA ASN A 234 32.05 -13.64 -10.43
C ASN A 234 33.41 -12.95 -10.71
N SER A 235 33.81 -12.85 -11.97
CA SER A 235 35.15 -12.39 -12.35
C SER A 235 35.15 -11.36 -13.49
N SER A 236 33.97 -10.94 -13.98
CA SER A 236 33.87 -10.21 -15.24
C SER A 236 32.73 -9.19 -15.25
N HIS A 237 32.95 -8.09 -15.97
CA HIS A 237 31.90 -7.13 -16.32
C HIS A 237 31.40 -7.38 -17.74
N PHE A 238 30.09 -7.31 -17.94
CA PHE A 238 29.45 -7.57 -19.23
C PHE A 238 28.71 -6.33 -19.74
N TYR A 239 28.86 -6.03 -21.02
CA TYR A 239 28.08 -5.03 -21.71
C TYR A 239 27.32 -5.69 -22.86
N LEU A 240 25.97 -5.73 -22.75
CA LEU A 240 25.12 -6.33 -23.76
C LEU A 240 24.70 -5.29 -24.80
N GLN A 241 25.29 -5.38 -25.98
CA GLN A 241 24.97 -4.50 -27.10
C GLN A 241 24.07 -5.20 -28.12
N GLY A 242 23.11 -4.45 -28.68
CA GLY A 242 22.26 -4.92 -29.76
C GLY A 242 21.26 -3.85 -30.21
N PRO A 243 20.73 -3.94 -31.44
CA PRO A 243 19.70 -3.01 -31.95
C PRO A 243 18.46 -2.90 -31.06
N ALA A 244 17.64 -1.88 -31.29
CA ALA A 244 16.33 -1.77 -30.65
C ALA A 244 15.47 -3.01 -31.00
N GLY A 245 14.66 -3.48 -30.03
CA GLY A 245 13.77 -4.63 -30.25
C GLY A 245 14.41 -6.02 -30.14
N THR A 246 15.72 -6.15 -29.93
CA THR A 246 16.39 -7.47 -29.84
C THR A 246 16.23 -8.21 -28.49
N GLY A 247 15.42 -7.67 -27.58
CA GLY A 247 15.13 -8.32 -26.29
C GLY A 247 16.23 -8.19 -25.23
N LYS A 248 17.07 -7.16 -25.26
CA LYS A 248 18.10 -6.93 -24.21
C LYS A 248 17.50 -6.88 -22.80
N THR A 249 16.42 -6.11 -22.64
CA THR A 249 15.66 -6.04 -21.37
C THR A 249 15.10 -7.40 -20.96
N PHE A 250 14.71 -8.23 -21.93
CA PHE A 250 14.24 -9.59 -21.66
C PHE A 250 15.36 -10.47 -21.07
N ILE A 251 16.59 -10.35 -21.58
CA ILE A 251 17.77 -11.03 -21.01
C ILE A 251 18.05 -10.51 -19.59
N TYR A 252 18.09 -9.19 -19.38
CA TYR A 252 18.33 -8.61 -18.04
C TYR A 252 17.29 -9.08 -17.00
N ASN A 253 16.01 -9.11 -17.38
CA ASN A 253 14.95 -9.62 -16.52
C ASN A 253 15.14 -11.10 -16.17
N THR A 254 15.52 -11.91 -17.16
CA THR A 254 15.75 -13.34 -16.95
C THR A 254 16.96 -13.59 -16.05
N LEU A 255 18.05 -12.83 -16.22
CA LEU A 255 19.22 -12.88 -15.32
C LEU A 255 18.85 -12.49 -13.89
N CYS A 256 18.02 -11.45 -13.73
CA CYS A 256 17.54 -11.02 -12.42
C CYS A 256 16.79 -12.15 -11.70
N HIS A 257 15.80 -12.75 -12.35
CA HIS A 257 15.04 -13.87 -11.79
C HIS A 257 15.92 -15.07 -11.47
N PHE A 258 16.88 -15.40 -12.35
CA PHE A 258 17.82 -16.49 -12.13
C PHE A 258 18.67 -16.28 -10.86
N TYR A 259 19.30 -15.11 -10.69
CA TYR A 259 20.13 -14.88 -9.51
C TYR A 259 19.31 -14.76 -8.23
N ARG A 260 18.13 -14.15 -8.28
CA ARG A 260 17.21 -14.07 -7.14
C ARG A 260 16.70 -15.45 -6.72
N SER A 261 16.43 -16.36 -7.67
CA SER A 261 16.05 -17.74 -7.35
C SER A 261 17.18 -18.53 -6.67
N HIS A 262 18.43 -18.06 -6.74
CA HIS A 262 19.58 -18.62 -6.03
C HIS A 262 19.92 -17.82 -4.75
N GLY A 263 18.97 -17.01 -4.25
CA GLY A 263 19.12 -16.23 -3.02
C GLY A 263 20.14 -15.11 -3.12
N LYS A 264 20.48 -14.63 -4.33
CA LYS A 264 21.40 -13.50 -4.52
C LYS A 264 20.63 -12.19 -4.56
N ILE A 265 21.26 -11.13 -4.05
CA ILE A 265 20.80 -9.75 -4.18
C ILE A 265 21.12 -9.26 -5.59
N VAL A 266 20.12 -8.71 -6.28
CA VAL A 266 20.28 -8.18 -7.64
C VAL A 266 19.72 -6.76 -7.70
N LEU A 267 20.61 -5.78 -7.87
CA LEU A 267 20.25 -4.37 -7.94
C LEU A 267 20.02 -3.96 -9.41
N CYS A 268 18.76 -3.94 -9.82
CA CYS A 268 18.39 -3.46 -11.15
C CYS A 268 18.41 -1.93 -11.21
N VAL A 269 19.27 -1.38 -12.06
CA VAL A 269 19.42 0.07 -12.23
C VAL A 269 19.30 0.51 -13.70
N ALA A 270 18.69 1.67 -13.91
CA ALA A 270 18.58 2.29 -15.22
C ALA A 270 18.87 3.81 -15.15
N SER A 271 19.16 4.43 -16.29
CA SER A 271 19.41 5.87 -16.36
C SER A 271 18.14 6.73 -16.20
N SER A 272 16.98 6.20 -16.58
CA SER A 272 15.68 6.91 -16.49
C SER A 272 14.64 6.09 -15.71
N GLY A 273 13.68 6.79 -15.11
CA GLY A 273 12.59 6.14 -14.34
C GLY A 273 11.76 5.20 -15.20
N ILE A 274 11.43 5.60 -16.44
CA ILE A 274 10.65 4.76 -17.37
C ILE A 274 11.39 3.48 -17.74
N ALA A 275 12.71 3.54 -17.95
CA ALA A 275 13.51 2.34 -18.22
C ALA A 275 13.62 1.44 -16.98
N ALA A 276 13.69 2.03 -15.79
CA ALA A 276 13.75 1.28 -14.53
C ALA A 276 12.49 0.43 -14.30
N LEU A 277 11.31 0.93 -14.68
CA LEU A 277 10.03 0.18 -14.58
C LEU A 277 10.01 -1.13 -15.37
N LEU A 278 10.90 -1.28 -16.36
CA LEU A 278 11.00 -2.49 -17.17
C LEU A 278 11.82 -3.59 -16.49
N LEU A 279 12.44 -3.31 -15.34
CA LEU A 279 13.28 -4.23 -14.57
C LEU A 279 12.62 -4.54 -13.20
N PRO A 280 12.63 -5.79 -12.71
CA PRO A 280 12.12 -6.16 -11.39
C PRO A 280 12.78 -5.38 -10.25
N GLY A 281 12.00 -4.58 -9.52
CA GLY A 281 12.53 -3.71 -8.46
C GLY A 281 13.49 -2.64 -8.99
N GLY A 282 13.37 -2.29 -10.28
CA GLY A 282 14.26 -1.37 -10.95
C GLY A 282 14.17 0.05 -10.39
N ARG A 283 15.34 0.66 -10.15
CA ARG A 283 15.45 2.05 -9.73
C ARG A 283 16.35 2.84 -10.68
N THR A 284 16.28 4.16 -10.63
CA THR A 284 17.26 4.99 -11.34
C THR A 284 18.63 4.89 -10.67
N SER A 285 19.73 5.02 -11.42
CA SER A 285 21.07 5.08 -10.84
C SER A 285 21.20 6.19 -9.80
N HIS A 286 20.53 7.33 -10.05
CA HIS A 286 20.49 8.45 -9.11
C HIS A 286 19.89 8.08 -7.76
N SER A 287 18.73 7.41 -7.78
CA SER A 287 18.07 7.00 -6.53
C SER A 287 18.72 5.80 -5.86
N ARG A 288 19.29 4.84 -6.61
CA ARG A 288 19.93 3.65 -6.04
C ARG A 288 21.26 3.97 -5.37
N PHE A 289 22.06 4.86 -5.95
CA PHE A 289 23.42 5.15 -5.48
C PHE A 289 23.56 6.55 -4.87
N ALA A 290 22.44 7.21 -4.56
CA ALA A 290 22.41 8.57 -4.00
C ALA A 290 23.29 9.55 -4.80
N ILE A 291 23.22 9.49 -6.13
CA ILE A 291 23.98 10.37 -7.03
C ILE A 291 23.27 11.74 -7.05
N PRO A 292 23.98 12.84 -6.76
CA PRO A 292 23.38 14.17 -6.79
C PRO A 292 22.93 14.53 -8.21
N LEU A 293 21.76 15.16 -8.33
CA LEU A 293 21.22 15.62 -9.62
C LEU A 293 22.03 16.79 -10.21
N ASN A 294 22.58 17.65 -9.35
CA ASN A 294 23.50 18.71 -9.72
C ASN A 294 24.92 18.23 -9.48
N ILE A 295 25.64 17.96 -10.58
CA ILE A 295 27.01 17.44 -10.54
C ILE A 295 27.99 18.59 -10.73
N HIS A 296 28.95 18.70 -9.81
CA HIS A 296 30.09 19.59 -9.84
C HIS A 296 31.38 18.75 -9.70
N GLU A 297 32.55 19.34 -9.89
CA GLU A 297 33.84 18.62 -9.83
C GLU A 297 34.11 17.92 -8.50
N GLN A 298 33.46 18.37 -7.42
CA GLN A 298 33.57 17.80 -6.07
C GLN A 298 32.37 16.93 -5.68
N SER A 299 31.45 16.66 -6.60
CA SER A 299 30.27 15.84 -6.30
C SER A 299 30.68 14.40 -6.00
N VAL A 300 30.21 13.92 -4.86
CA VAL A 300 30.35 12.52 -4.42
C VAL A 300 28.96 11.94 -4.16
N CYS A 301 28.82 10.62 -4.29
CA CYS A 301 27.61 9.94 -3.86
C CYS A 301 27.42 10.16 -2.36
N ALA A 302 26.18 10.45 -1.94
CA ALA A 302 25.86 10.73 -0.54
C ALA A 302 25.72 9.44 0.30
N ILE A 303 26.70 8.52 0.19
CA ILE A 303 26.73 7.22 0.89
C ILE A 303 27.84 7.26 1.95
N LYS A 304 27.49 6.98 3.21
CA LYS A 304 28.44 7.00 4.33
C LYS A 304 28.92 5.58 4.67
N LYS A 305 30.13 5.45 5.22
CA LYS A 305 30.82 4.16 5.51
C LYS A 305 30.07 3.18 6.45
N ASN A 306 29.01 3.61 7.12
CA ASN A 306 28.19 2.79 8.04
C ASN A 306 26.69 2.99 7.76
N ASP A 307 26.34 3.32 6.51
CA ASP A 307 24.96 3.46 6.07
C ASP A 307 24.41 2.09 5.66
N ASP A 308 23.14 1.81 5.91
CA ASP A 308 22.47 0.59 5.43
C ASP A 308 22.61 0.48 3.90
N LEU A 309 22.64 1.62 3.18
CA LEU A 309 22.88 1.61 1.75
C LEU A 309 24.31 1.20 1.39
N ALA A 310 25.31 1.52 2.22
CA ALA A 310 26.68 1.11 2.00
C ALA A 310 26.87 -0.39 2.20
N ASP A 311 26.17 -0.98 3.16
CA ASP A 311 26.19 -2.43 3.42
C ASP A 311 25.48 -3.24 2.31
N LEU A 312 24.56 -2.61 1.57
CA LEU A 312 23.85 -3.24 0.45
C LEU A 312 24.69 -3.36 -0.83
N ILE A 313 25.62 -2.43 -1.06
CA ILE A 313 26.34 -2.24 -2.34
C ILE A 313 27.75 -2.84 -2.26
#